data_AF-A0A413CRV5-F1
#
_entry.id   AF-A0A413CRV5-F1
#
_cell.length_a   1.000
_cell.length_b   1.000
_cell.length_c   1.000
_cell.angle_alpha   90.00
_cell.angle_beta   90.00
_cell.angle_gamma   90.00
#
_symmetry.space_group_name_H-M   'P 1'
#
loop_
_entity.id
_entity.type
_entity.pdbx_description
1 polymer ?
#
loop_
_entity_poly.entity_id
_entity_poly.type
_entity_poly.pdbx_seq_one_letter_code
_entity_poly.pdbx_strand_id
1 'polypeptide(L)'
;MRVVGVKQSVPFYSLDIIISVGYRVKSQNGVIFRKWATSILHDFMIKGYAVNQKRLDVLNKTIAIQSRMLASTLNIEEKEVLNVIEAYSNALSLLDDYDHGTIPKPDGIASIYQLTYEECRELIDSMKYGNFSDVFGVEKEAGKLNGIIAAVYQNVFGTELYPSIEEKAANLLYFLIKDHPFVDGCKRIGTSIFLEFLNKNKHLIIDGKQIISDSALVAITLMIAQSRPEEKETMVKLVMNFLKCEFCVN
;
A
#
# COMPACT_ATOMS: atom_id res chain seq x y z
N MET A 1 7.14 -10.98 17.59
CA MET A 1 7.50 -12.28 16.99
C MET A 1 6.69 -13.38 17.67
N ARG A 2 5.98 -14.24 16.93
CA ARG A 2 5.20 -15.37 17.48
C ARG A 2 6.14 -16.55 17.72
N VAL A 3 6.10 -17.17 18.91
CA VAL A 3 6.77 -18.45 19.14
C VAL A 3 5.95 -19.53 18.43
N VAL A 4 6.54 -20.17 17.42
CA VAL A 4 5.87 -21.22 16.64
C VAL A 4 5.53 -22.39 17.58
N GLY A 5 4.25 -22.78 17.62
CA GLY A 5 3.74 -23.91 18.42
C GLY A 5 2.72 -23.56 19.51
N VAL A 6 2.45 -22.28 19.78
CA VAL A 6 1.52 -21.86 20.85
C VAL A 6 0.15 -21.43 20.29
N LYS A 7 -0.93 -22.08 20.77
CA LYS A 7 -2.34 -21.83 20.40
C LYS A 7 -3.03 -20.73 21.24
N GLN A 8 -2.30 -20.08 22.16
CA GLN A 8 -2.82 -18.99 23.01
C GLN A 8 -2.53 -17.62 22.40
N SER A 9 -3.34 -16.61 22.74
CA SER A 9 -3.12 -15.21 22.37
C SER A 9 -1.81 -14.73 22.99
N VAL A 10 -0.83 -14.38 22.15
CA VAL A 10 0.52 -13.95 22.61
C VAL A 10 0.57 -12.42 22.58
N PRO A 11 0.94 -11.75 23.68
CA PRO A 11 1.11 -10.30 23.70
C PRO A 11 2.20 -9.87 22.71
N PHE A 12 1.96 -8.75 22.02
CA PHE A 12 3.01 -8.09 21.24
C PHE A 12 3.93 -7.32 22.22
N TYR A 13 5.22 -7.59 22.15
CA TYR A 13 6.23 -6.91 22.97
C TYR A 13 7.00 -5.90 22.13
N SER A 14 7.27 -4.72 22.70
CA SER A 14 8.15 -3.72 22.09
C SER A 14 9.58 -4.26 21.99
N LEU A 15 10.37 -3.67 21.08
CA LEU A 15 11.77 -4.04 20.88
C LEU A 15 12.58 -3.91 22.19
N ASP A 16 12.32 -2.88 22.99
CA ASP A 16 13.00 -2.66 24.28
C ASP A 16 12.73 -3.78 25.29
N ILE A 17 11.49 -4.29 25.33
CA ILE A 17 11.13 -5.41 26.18
C ILE A 17 11.84 -6.68 25.70
N ILE A 18 11.89 -6.91 24.38
CA ILE A 18 12.55 -8.08 23.79
C ILE A 18 14.06 -8.06 24.07
N ILE A 19 14.71 -6.91 23.90
CA ILE A 19 16.13 -6.71 24.21
C ILE A 19 16.36 -6.93 25.71
N SER A 20 15.56 -6.30 26.56
CA SER A 20 15.68 -6.41 28.03
C SER A 20 15.57 -7.85 28.51
N VAL A 21 14.60 -8.61 27.99
CA VAL A 21 14.42 -10.03 28.33
C VAL A 21 15.57 -10.86 27.75
N GLY A 22 15.96 -10.65 26.50
CA GLY A 22 17.04 -11.39 25.85
C GLY A 22 18.40 -11.26 26.54
N TYR A 23 18.70 -10.10 27.13
CA TYR A 23 19.90 -9.90 27.94
C TYR A 23 19.79 -10.51 29.35
N ARG A 24 18.59 -10.64 29.91
CA ARG A 24 18.36 -11.13 31.28
C ARG A 24 18.16 -12.65 31.38
N VAL A 25 17.76 -13.32 30.30
CA VAL A 25 17.50 -14.77 30.30
C VAL A 25 18.79 -15.60 30.21
N LYS A 26 18.91 -16.58 31.10
CA LYS A 26 20.06 -17.51 31.19
C LYS A 26 19.75 -18.83 30.48
N SER A 27 19.67 -18.79 29.14
CA SER A 27 19.46 -19.97 28.28
C SER A 27 20.42 -19.99 27.10
N GLN A 28 20.61 -21.15 26.44
CA GLN A 28 21.42 -21.27 25.22
C GLN A 28 20.92 -20.34 24.11
N ASN A 29 19.60 -20.25 23.93
CA ASN A 29 18.99 -19.33 22.98
C ASN A 29 19.24 -17.86 23.36
N GLY A 30 19.26 -17.53 24.66
CA GLY A 30 19.64 -16.20 25.14
C GLY A 30 21.11 -15.86 24.85
N VAL A 31 22.02 -16.85 24.91
CA VAL A 31 23.43 -16.68 24.51
C VAL A 31 23.54 -16.39 23.02
N ILE A 32 22.82 -17.12 22.18
CA ILE A 32 22.79 -16.90 20.71
C ILE A 32 22.23 -15.50 20.40
N PHE A 33 21.13 -15.13 21.04
CA PHE A 33 20.53 -13.80 20.90
C PHE A 33 21.51 -12.68 21.26
N ARG A 34 22.20 -12.79 22.41
CA ARG A 34 23.19 -11.78 22.82
C ARG A 34 24.36 -11.69 21.83
N LYS A 35 24.86 -12.82 21.32
CA LYS A 35 25.91 -12.81 20.28
C LYS A 35 25.45 -12.07 19.03
N TRP A 36 24.23 -12.36 18.57
CA TRP A 36 23.64 -11.69 17.41
C TRP A 36 23.41 -10.19 17.67
N ALA A 37 22.77 -9.82 18.77
CA ALA A 37 22.47 -8.42 19.13
C ALA A 37 23.76 -7.60 19.28
N THR A 38 24.77 -8.15 19.96
CA THR A 38 26.09 -7.49 20.08
C THR A 38 26.77 -7.31 18.73
N SER A 39 26.65 -8.28 17.80
CA SER A 39 27.18 -8.12 16.43
C SER A 39 26.51 -6.97 15.69
N ILE A 40 25.18 -6.85 15.78
CA ILE A 40 24.42 -5.76 15.13
C ILE A 40 24.81 -4.40 15.72
N LEU A 41 24.91 -4.30 17.05
CA LEU A 41 25.35 -3.08 17.72
C LEU A 41 26.79 -2.70 17.34
N HIS A 42 27.68 -3.68 17.28
CA HIS A 42 29.06 -3.48 16.86
C HIS A 42 29.16 -3.00 15.40
N ASP A 43 28.41 -3.64 14.49
CA ASP A 43 28.32 -3.20 13.10
C ASP A 43 27.79 -1.77 12.99
N PHE A 44 26.74 -1.42 13.75
CA PHE A 44 26.22 -0.05 13.83
C PHE A 44 27.26 0.95 14.37
N MET A 45 28.00 0.60 15.42
CA MET A 45 29.01 1.50 16.01
C MET A 45 30.19 1.75 15.06
N ILE A 46 30.60 0.75 14.28
CA ILE A 46 31.74 0.89 13.36
C ILE A 46 31.33 1.55 12.05
N LYS A 47 30.19 1.16 11.49
CA LYS A 47 29.79 1.53 10.12
C LYS A 47 28.78 2.67 10.11
N GLY A 48 28.12 2.96 11.23
CA GLY A 48 26.99 3.90 11.31
C GLY A 48 25.64 3.29 10.89
N TYR A 49 25.63 2.04 10.41
CA TYR A 49 24.44 1.32 9.94
C TYR A 49 24.65 -0.19 10.06
N ALA A 50 23.57 -0.97 10.20
CA ALA A 50 23.61 -2.43 10.08
C ALA A 50 22.87 -2.89 8.82
N VAL A 51 23.49 -3.81 8.08
CA VAL A 51 23.00 -4.30 6.79
C VAL A 51 22.58 -5.74 6.90
N ASN A 52 21.43 -6.07 6.30
CA ASN A 52 21.03 -7.45 6.08
C ASN A 52 21.75 -8.01 4.85
N GLN A 53 22.93 -8.59 5.05
CA GLN A 53 23.78 -9.11 3.97
C GLN A 53 23.07 -10.14 3.10
N LYS A 54 22.21 -11.00 3.69
CA LYS A 54 21.43 -11.98 2.93
C LYS A 54 20.43 -11.31 1.98
N ARG A 55 19.76 -10.24 2.43
CA ARG A 55 18.82 -9.47 1.59
C ARG A 55 19.57 -8.76 0.45
N LEU A 56 20.75 -8.19 0.73
CA LEU A 56 21.61 -7.62 -0.31
C LEU A 56 22.12 -8.66 -1.32
N ASP A 57 22.53 -9.85 -0.88
CA ASP A 57 23.04 -10.89 -1.78
C ASP A 57 21.94 -11.43 -2.72
N VAL A 58 20.71 -11.54 -2.22
CA VAL A 58 19.54 -11.88 -3.04
C VAL A 58 19.27 -10.78 -4.06
N LEU A 59 19.31 -9.52 -3.64
CA LEU A 59 19.13 -8.36 -4.53
C LEU A 59 20.20 -8.33 -5.63
N ASN A 60 21.47 -8.49 -5.28
CA ASN A 60 22.60 -8.50 -6.21
C ASN A 60 22.52 -9.64 -7.24
N LYS A 61 22.09 -10.83 -6.83
CA LYS A 61 21.92 -11.97 -7.75
C LYS A 61 20.78 -11.74 -8.74
N THR A 62 19.67 -11.17 -8.28
CA THR A 62 18.52 -10.84 -9.15
C THR A 62 18.89 -9.76 -10.15
N ILE A 63 19.57 -8.69 -9.71
CA ILE A 63 20.06 -7.61 -10.56
C ILE A 63 21.04 -8.15 -11.61
N ALA A 64 21.97 -9.03 -11.24
CA ALA A 64 22.97 -9.58 -12.17
C ALA A 64 22.36 -10.45 -13.29
N ILE A 65 21.34 -11.25 -12.97
CA ILE A 65 20.64 -12.09 -13.96
C ILE A 65 19.81 -11.22 -14.92
N GLN A 66 19.16 -10.18 -14.40
CA GLN A 66 18.27 -9.32 -15.18
C GLN A 66 19.04 -8.29 -16.03
N SER A 67 20.17 -7.78 -15.54
CA SER A 67 21.07 -6.89 -16.29
C SER A 67 21.59 -7.55 -17.57
N ARG A 68 21.89 -8.86 -17.51
CA ARG A 68 22.31 -9.62 -18.69
C ARG A 68 21.21 -9.75 -19.75
N MET A 69 19.95 -9.88 -19.34
CA MET A 69 18.82 -9.92 -20.28
C MET A 69 18.60 -8.56 -20.94
N LEU A 70 18.51 -7.49 -20.14
CA LEU A 70 18.23 -6.13 -20.63
C LEU A 70 19.33 -5.58 -21.55
N ALA A 71 20.60 -5.76 -21.17
CA ALA A 71 21.74 -5.31 -21.99
C ALA A 71 21.81 -6.02 -23.35
N SER A 72 21.40 -7.29 -23.41
CA SER A 72 21.41 -8.07 -24.66
C SER A 72 20.28 -7.71 -25.63
N THR A 73 19.17 -7.17 -25.12
CA THR A 73 17.95 -6.94 -25.90
C THR A 73 17.82 -5.50 -26.40
N LEU A 74 18.31 -4.50 -25.66
CA LEU A 74 17.85 -3.12 -25.86
C LEU A 74 18.88 -2.13 -26.45
N ASN A 75 20.19 -2.41 -26.46
CA ASN A 75 21.19 -1.50 -27.04
C ASN A 75 21.10 -0.05 -26.48
N ILE A 76 20.79 0.08 -25.18
CA ILE A 76 20.42 1.34 -24.49
C ILE A 76 21.62 1.98 -23.76
N GLU A 77 21.61 3.31 -23.62
CA GLU A 77 22.57 4.11 -22.83
C GLU A 77 22.56 3.76 -21.33
N GLU A 78 23.74 3.83 -20.69
CA GLU A 78 23.99 3.34 -19.32
C GLU A 78 23.03 3.92 -18.26
N LYS A 79 22.59 5.18 -18.43
CA LYS A 79 21.65 5.87 -17.52
C LYS A 79 20.23 5.31 -17.60
N GLU A 80 19.77 4.94 -18.79
CA GLU A 80 18.44 4.34 -18.97
C GLU A 80 18.42 2.91 -18.44
N VAL A 81 19.54 2.17 -18.55
CA VAL A 81 19.68 0.85 -17.92
C VAL A 81 19.57 0.94 -16.40
N LEU A 82 20.19 1.95 -15.76
CA LEU A 82 20.10 2.16 -14.32
C LEU A 82 18.67 2.46 -13.85
N ASN A 83 17.95 3.36 -14.54
CA ASN A 83 16.56 3.68 -14.21
C ASN A 83 15.66 2.44 -14.28
N VAL A 84 15.88 1.59 -15.30
CA VAL A 84 15.13 0.33 -15.46
C VAL A 84 15.44 -0.62 -14.30
N ILE A 85 16.71 -0.79 -13.93
CA ILE A 85 17.11 -1.65 -12.81
C ILE A 85 16.51 -1.16 -11.49
N GLU A 86 16.53 0.15 -11.24
CA GLU A 86 15.95 0.74 -10.04
C GLU A 86 14.43 0.50 -9.97
N ALA A 87 13.70 0.75 -11.06
CA ALA A 87 12.27 0.48 -11.13
C ALA A 87 11.94 -1.01 -10.91
N TYR A 88 12.71 -1.92 -11.50
CA TYR A 88 12.55 -3.36 -11.28
C TYR A 88 12.84 -3.77 -9.83
N SER A 89 13.90 -3.23 -9.24
CA SER A 89 14.25 -3.47 -7.84
C SER A 89 13.14 -3.03 -6.89
N ASN A 90 12.59 -1.84 -7.12
CA ASN A 90 11.48 -1.29 -6.32
C ASN A 90 10.23 -2.16 -6.45
N ALA A 91 9.87 -2.58 -7.67
CA ALA A 91 8.74 -3.47 -7.90
C ALA A 91 8.91 -4.84 -7.20
N LEU A 92 10.10 -5.44 -7.28
CA LEU A 92 10.39 -6.71 -6.61
C LEU A 92 10.40 -6.58 -5.08
N SER A 93 10.91 -5.48 -4.54
CA SER A 93 10.83 -5.24 -3.10
C SER A 93 9.38 -5.10 -2.64
N LEU A 94 8.54 -4.39 -3.40
CA LEU A 94 7.13 -4.24 -3.06
C LEU A 94 6.37 -5.59 -3.07
N LEU A 95 6.71 -6.49 -3.99
CA LEU A 95 6.18 -7.86 -4.01
C LEU A 95 6.64 -8.68 -2.80
N ASP A 96 7.92 -8.62 -2.45
CA ASP A 96 8.46 -9.29 -1.25
C ASP A 96 7.79 -8.76 0.03
N ASP A 97 7.65 -7.44 0.13
CA ASP A 97 6.99 -6.80 1.27
C ASP A 97 5.48 -7.14 1.32
N TYR A 98 4.83 -7.37 0.18
CA TYR A 98 3.45 -7.87 0.11
C TYR A 98 3.32 -9.28 0.68
N ASP A 99 4.17 -10.22 0.25
CA ASP A 99 4.14 -11.62 0.69
C ASP A 99 4.37 -11.76 2.20
N HIS A 100 5.17 -10.85 2.78
CA HIS A 100 5.47 -10.82 4.21
C HIS A 100 4.51 -9.93 5.02
N GLY A 101 3.58 -9.23 4.37
CA GLY A 101 2.66 -8.29 5.03
C GLY A 101 3.36 -7.08 5.66
N THR A 102 4.54 -6.72 5.14
CA THR A 102 5.41 -5.65 5.63
C THR A 102 5.42 -4.42 4.74
N ILE A 103 4.47 -4.29 3.81
CA ILE A 103 4.34 -3.13 2.91
C ILE A 103 4.44 -1.85 3.75
N PRO A 104 5.39 -0.95 3.45
CA PRO A 104 5.53 0.30 4.16
C PRO A 104 4.33 1.20 3.84
N LYS A 105 3.87 1.96 4.84
CA LYS A 105 2.94 3.05 4.60
C LYS A 105 3.75 4.25 4.08
N PRO A 106 3.57 4.70 2.83
CA PRO A 106 4.27 5.87 2.34
C PRO A 106 3.72 7.13 3.00
N ASP A 107 4.55 8.16 3.06
CA ASP A 107 4.09 9.52 3.31
C ASP A 107 3.21 9.96 2.14
N GLY A 108 2.20 10.77 2.45
CA GLY A 108 1.25 11.25 1.47
C GLY A 108 1.11 12.76 1.48
N ILE A 109 0.47 13.29 0.46
CA ILE A 109 0.25 14.72 0.27
C ILE A 109 -1.06 15.11 0.95
N ALA A 110 -1.09 16.26 1.62
CA ALA A 110 -2.30 16.77 2.26
C ALA A 110 -3.43 16.93 1.21
N SER A 111 -4.62 16.45 1.56
CA SER A 111 -5.79 16.56 0.67
C SER A 111 -6.32 17.99 0.64
N ILE A 112 -6.50 18.51 -0.57
CA ILE A 112 -7.00 19.88 -0.83
C ILE A 112 -8.49 19.92 -1.16
N TYR A 113 -9.09 18.76 -1.40
CA TYR A 113 -10.47 18.63 -1.85
C TYR A 113 -11.19 17.48 -1.15
N GLN A 114 -12.42 17.75 -0.72
CA GLN A 114 -13.31 16.78 -0.09
C GLN A 114 -14.47 16.46 -1.03
N LEU A 115 -14.61 15.17 -1.35
CA LEU A 115 -15.68 14.66 -2.18
C LEU A 115 -17.00 14.60 -1.41
N THR A 116 -18.08 15.11 -2.00
CA THR A 116 -19.43 15.11 -1.41
C THR A 116 -20.28 13.93 -1.86
N TYR A 117 -21.37 13.67 -1.13
CA TYR A 117 -22.35 12.64 -1.49
C TYR A 117 -23.01 12.96 -2.83
N GLU A 118 -23.40 14.21 -3.02
CA GLU A 118 -24.07 14.74 -4.20
C GLU A 118 -23.21 14.54 -5.45
N GLU A 119 -21.93 14.91 -5.40
CA GLU A 119 -20.99 14.69 -6.50
C GLU A 119 -20.81 13.21 -6.84
N CYS A 120 -20.77 12.34 -5.83
CA CYS A 120 -20.72 10.89 -6.06
C CYS A 120 -21.99 10.40 -6.76
N ARG A 121 -23.17 10.90 -6.34
CA ARG A 121 -24.45 10.53 -6.94
C ARG A 121 -24.55 11.00 -8.39
N GLU A 122 -24.18 12.24 -8.66
CA GLU A 122 -24.13 12.79 -10.02
C GLU A 122 -23.22 11.94 -10.92
N LEU A 123 -22.02 11.58 -10.42
CA LEU A 123 -21.11 10.71 -11.15
C LEU A 123 -21.76 9.34 -11.43
N ILE A 124 -22.32 8.67 -10.42
CA ILE A 124 -22.98 7.37 -10.57
C ILE A 124 -24.14 7.43 -11.58
N ASP A 125 -24.96 8.47 -11.50
CA ASP A 125 -26.10 8.64 -12.39
C ASP A 125 -25.65 8.91 -13.83
N SER A 126 -24.54 9.64 -14.02
CA SER A 126 -23.91 9.79 -15.33
C SER A 126 -23.30 8.49 -15.89
N MET A 127 -23.09 7.45 -15.08
CA MET A 127 -22.58 6.16 -15.57
C MET A 127 -23.67 5.26 -16.15
N LYS A 128 -24.96 5.59 -15.97
CA LYS A 128 -26.10 4.73 -16.36
C LYS A 128 -26.37 4.66 -17.87
N TYR A 129 -25.49 5.16 -18.75
CA TYR A 129 -25.71 5.16 -20.19
C TYR A 129 -25.58 3.76 -20.83
N GLY A 130 -26.63 3.26 -21.49
CA GLY A 130 -26.61 2.01 -22.27
C GLY A 130 -27.29 0.82 -21.56
N ASN A 131 -26.93 -0.41 -21.95
CA ASN A 131 -27.52 -1.70 -21.48
C ASN A 131 -27.30 -2.03 -19.97
N PHE A 132 -27.14 -1.03 -19.11
CA PHE A 132 -27.07 -1.27 -17.67
C PHE A 132 -28.45 -1.65 -17.13
N SER A 133 -28.48 -2.55 -16.16
CA SER A 133 -29.72 -2.95 -15.51
C SER A 133 -30.30 -1.80 -14.68
N ASP A 134 -31.62 -1.78 -14.49
CA ASP A 134 -32.33 -0.77 -13.67
C ASP A 134 -31.81 -0.68 -12.22
N VAL A 135 -31.02 -1.67 -11.78
CA VAL A 135 -30.46 -1.76 -10.42
C VAL A 135 -29.02 -1.23 -10.30
N PHE A 136 -28.42 -0.75 -11.38
CA PHE A 136 -27.06 -0.20 -11.35
C PHE A 136 -26.98 1.07 -10.49
N GLY A 137 -26.04 1.10 -9.53
CA GLY A 137 -25.81 2.26 -8.67
C GLY A 137 -26.94 2.57 -7.67
N VAL A 138 -27.88 1.65 -7.51
CA VAL A 138 -28.90 1.70 -6.44
C VAL A 138 -28.25 1.23 -5.14
N GLU A 139 -28.32 2.05 -4.09
CA GLU A 139 -27.81 1.69 -2.77
C GLU A 139 -28.64 0.54 -2.17
N LYS A 140 -27.98 -0.46 -1.58
CA LYS A 140 -28.67 -1.58 -0.91
C LYS A 140 -29.44 -1.13 0.34
N GLU A 141 -28.88 -0.15 1.02
CA GLU A 141 -29.41 0.46 2.22
C GLU A 141 -29.25 1.97 2.09
N ALA A 142 -30.28 2.73 2.48
CA ALA A 142 -30.25 4.18 2.36
C ALA A 142 -29.11 4.77 3.19
N GLY A 143 -28.24 5.57 2.55
CA GLY A 143 -27.15 6.27 3.21
C GLY A 143 -25.85 5.46 3.34
N LYS A 144 -25.75 4.27 2.73
CA LYS A 144 -24.52 3.47 2.69
C LYS A 144 -23.36 4.24 2.08
N LEU A 145 -23.61 4.93 0.96
CA LEU A 145 -22.58 5.74 0.31
C LEU A 145 -22.15 6.92 1.19
N ASN A 146 -23.10 7.62 1.81
CA ASN A 146 -22.81 8.71 2.73
C ASN A 146 -22.00 8.23 3.96
N GLY A 147 -22.32 7.04 4.49
CA GLY A 147 -21.55 6.42 5.58
C GLY A 147 -20.10 6.13 5.22
N ILE A 148 -19.84 5.66 3.99
CA ILE A 148 -18.47 5.44 3.48
C ILE A 148 -17.71 6.77 3.37
N ILE A 149 -18.34 7.79 2.78
CA ILE A 149 -17.75 9.13 2.65
C ILE A 149 -17.43 9.68 4.05
N ALA A 150 -18.39 9.64 4.98
CA ALA A 150 -18.20 10.08 6.36
C ALA A 150 -17.06 9.33 7.06
N ALA A 151 -16.92 8.02 6.84
CA ALA A 151 -15.83 7.22 7.40
C ALA A 151 -14.44 7.62 6.85
N VAL A 152 -14.36 8.05 5.58
CA VAL A 152 -13.11 8.52 4.97
C VAL A 152 -12.72 9.91 5.48
N TYR A 153 -13.69 10.78 5.75
CA TYR A 153 -13.44 12.15 6.22
C TYR A 153 -13.62 12.33 7.74
N GLN A 154 -13.63 11.24 8.52
CA GLN A 154 -13.86 11.31 9.96
C GLN A 154 -12.66 11.89 10.72
N ASN A 155 -12.97 12.60 11.82
CA ASN A 155 -11.99 13.15 12.74
C ASN A 155 -12.01 12.37 14.07
N VAL A 156 -10.82 12.03 14.57
CA VAL A 156 -10.61 11.38 15.87
C VAL A 156 -9.71 12.28 16.70
N PHE A 157 -10.16 12.70 17.89
CA PHE A 157 -9.44 13.63 18.79
C PHE A 157 -8.97 14.94 18.11
N GLY A 158 -9.75 15.47 17.16
CA GLY A 158 -9.42 16.71 16.44
C GLY A 158 -8.41 16.53 15.31
N THR A 159 -8.01 15.30 14.99
CA THR A 159 -7.16 14.96 13.86
C THR A 159 -7.90 14.09 12.85
N GLU A 160 -7.73 14.34 11.56
CA GLU A 160 -8.29 13.48 10.52
C GLU A 160 -7.72 12.06 10.64
N LEU A 161 -8.59 11.05 10.48
CA LEU A 161 -8.15 9.65 10.48
C LEU A 161 -7.24 9.33 9.28
N TYR A 162 -7.51 9.96 8.14
CA TYR A 162 -6.78 9.79 6.89
C TYR A 162 -6.31 11.16 6.37
N PRO A 163 -5.14 11.66 6.81
CA PRO A 163 -4.71 13.02 6.50
C PRO A 163 -4.29 13.23 5.03
N SER A 164 -3.83 12.19 4.33
CA SER A 164 -3.32 12.31 2.96
C SER A 164 -4.30 11.90 1.86
N ILE A 165 -4.05 12.38 0.63
CA ILE A 165 -4.78 11.98 -0.58
C ILE A 165 -4.67 10.46 -0.78
N GLU A 166 -3.48 9.90 -0.61
CA GLU A 166 -3.19 8.48 -0.80
C GLU A 166 -4.00 7.63 0.19
N GLU A 167 -4.06 8.03 1.47
CA GLU A 167 -4.86 7.33 2.49
C GLU A 167 -6.35 7.43 2.20
N LYS A 168 -6.85 8.63 1.88
CA LYS A 168 -8.27 8.85 1.57
C LYS A 168 -8.68 8.06 0.34
N ALA A 169 -7.91 8.14 -0.75
CA ALA A 169 -8.18 7.43 -1.99
C ALA A 169 -8.16 5.91 -1.79
N ALA A 170 -7.14 5.38 -1.11
CA ALA A 170 -7.01 3.94 -0.87
C ALA A 170 -8.15 3.38 -0.01
N ASN A 171 -8.52 4.07 1.07
CA ASN A 171 -9.64 3.65 1.92
C ASN A 171 -11.00 3.82 1.21
N LEU A 172 -11.18 4.91 0.46
CA LEU A 172 -12.39 5.13 -0.35
C LEU A 172 -12.60 4.01 -1.35
N LEU A 173 -11.57 3.65 -2.12
CA LEU A 173 -11.60 2.54 -3.07
C LEU A 173 -11.89 1.21 -2.35
N TYR A 174 -11.23 0.96 -1.21
CA TYR A 174 -11.44 -0.24 -0.43
C TYR A 174 -12.90 -0.38 0.02
N PHE A 175 -13.46 0.63 0.67
CA PHE A 175 -14.82 0.59 1.20
C PHE A 175 -15.88 0.48 0.09
N LEU A 176 -15.76 1.25 -1.00
CA LEU A 176 -16.71 1.20 -2.12
C LEU A 176 -16.74 -0.17 -2.82
N ILE A 177 -15.63 -0.91 -2.78
CA ILE A 177 -15.58 -2.26 -3.33
C ILE A 177 -16.01 -3.30 -2.30
N LYS A 178 -15.48 -3.27 -1.07
CA LYS A 178 -15.69 -4.32 -0.07
C LYS A 178 -17.00 -4.26 0.67
N ASP A 179 -17.50 -3.06 0.97
CA ASP A 179 -18.74 -2.92 1.72
C ASP A 179 -19.98 -3.15 0.85
N HIS A 180 -19.75 -3.40 -0.45
CA HIS A 180 -20.74 -3.62 -1.49
C HIS A 180 -21.98 -2.72 -1.34
N PRO A 181 -21.81 -1.38 -1.33
CA PRO A 181 -22.86 -0.43 -0.99
C PRO A 181 -24.01 -0.42 -2.01
N PHE A 182 -23.75 -0.83 -3.26
CA PHE A 182 -24.72 -0.85 -4.35
C PHE A 182 -25.15 -2.27 -4.72
N VAL A 183 -26.36 -2.40 -5.26
CA VAL A 183 -26.92 -3.67 -5.76
C VAL A 183 -26.06 -4.23 -6.89
N ASP A 184 -25.74 -3.38 -7.88
CA ASP A 184 -24.80 -3.69 -8.96
C ASP A 184 -23.82 -2.53 -9.17
N GLY A 185 -22.66 -2.85 -9.74
CA GLY A 185 -21.70 -1.86 -10.20
C GLY A 185 -20.62 -1.48 -9.21
N CYS A 186 -20.58 -2.03 -7.99
CA CYS A 186 -19.64 -1.63 -6.92
C CYS A 186 -18.18 -1.47 -7.39
N LYS A 187 -17.66 -2.42 -8.18
CA LYS A 187 -16.31 -2.33 -8.73
C LYS A 187 -16.15 -1.13 -9.66
N ARG A 188 -17.03 -1.00 -10.66
CA ARG A 188 -17.02 0.11 -11.65
C ARG A 188 -17.22 1.47 -10.97
N ILE A 189 -18.19 1.56 -10.06
CA ILE A 189 -18.52 2.78 -9.31
C ILE A 189 -17.36 3.15 -8.38
N GLY A 190 -16.83 2.19 -7.61
CA GLY A 190 -15.69 2.41 -6.72
C GLY A 190 -14.47 2.91 -7.46
N THR A 191 -14.12 2.27 -8.58
CA THR A 191 -13.02 2.72 -9.46
C THR A 191 -13.29 4.12 -10.03
N SER A 192 -14.51 4.44 -10.45
CA SER A 192 -14.84 5.75 -11.04
C SER A 192 -14.77 6.87 -10.01
N ILE A 193 -15.34 6.67 -8.82
CA ILE A 193 -15.27 7.61 -7.71
C ILE A 193 -13.82 7.82 -7.26
N PHE A 194 -13.02 6.75 -7.21
CA PHE A 194 -11.59 6.83 -6.90
C PHE A 194 -10.83 7.71 -7.91
N LEU A 195 -11.04 7.50 -9.22
CA LEU A 195 -10.41 8.30 -10.25
C LEU A 195 -10.86 9.77 -10.19
N GLU A 196 -12.15 10.03 -9.96
CA GLU A 196 -12.68 11.39 -9.83
C GLU A 196 -12.07 12.10 -8.61
N PHE A 197 -11.95 11.41 -7.47
CA PHE A 197 -11.30 11.96 -6.27
C PHE A 197 -9.84 12.35 -6.54
N LEU A 198 -9.07 11.49 -7.22
CA LEU A 198 -7.69 11.80 -7.60
C LEU A 198 -7.62 12.96 -8.57
N ASN A 199 -8.52 13.02 -9.55
CA ASN A 199 -8.59 14.10 -10.53
C ASN A 199 -8.87 15.45 -9.86
N LYS A 200 -9.85 15.50 -8.96
CA LYS A 200 -10.21 16.72 -8.21
C LYS A 200 -9.10 17.20 -7.26
N ASN A 201 -8.32 16.27 -6.72
CA ASN A 201 -7.12 16.58 -5.94
C ASN A 201 -5.88 16.86 -6.81
N LYS A 202 -6.00 16.89 -8.15
CA LYS A 202 -4.88 17.07 -9.09
C LYS A 202 -3.75 16.03 -8.93
N HIS A 203 -4.10 14.84 -8.45
CA HIS A 203 -3.17 13.73 -8.18
C HIS A 203 -3.27 12.62 -9.22
N LEU A 204 -4.29 12.65 -10.09
CA LEU A 204 -4.45 11.62 -11.14
C LEU A 204 -3.36 11.72 -12.23
N ILE A 205 -2.98 12.94 -12.60
CA ILE A 205 -1.96 13.22 -13.61
C ILE A 205 -0.91 14.13 -12.98
N ILE A 206 0.32 13.63 -12.92
CA ILE A 206 1.49 14.35 -12.39
C ILE A 206 2.51 14.42 -13.52
N ASP A 207 2.98 15.63 -13.85
CA ASP A 207 3.93 15.89 -14.95
C ASP A 207 3.53 15.26 -16.29
N GLY A 208 2.22 15.29 -16.60
CA GLY A 208 1.66 14.73 -17.83
C GLY A 208 1.57 13.20 -17.88
N LYS A 209 1.89 12.51 -16.77
CA LYS A 209 1.76 11.06 -16.64
C LYS A 209 0.66 10.70 -15.66
N GLN A 210 -0.13 9.68 -16.01
CA GLN A 210 -1.08 9.11 -15.06
C GLN A 210 -0.33 8.42 -13.91
N ILE A 211 -0.77 8.67 -12.67
CA ILE A 211 -0.13 8.10 -11.49
C ILE A 211 -0.34 6.59 -11.36
N ILE A 212 -1.48 6.10 -11.85
CA ILE A 212 -1.83 4.69 -11.86
C ILE A 212 -2.25 4.29 -13.28
N SER A 213 -1.69 3.19 -13.78
CA SER A 213 -2.04 2.66 -15.10
C SER A 213 -3.39 1.92 -15.08
N ASP A 214 -4.06 1.85 -16.23
CA ASP A 214 -5.33 1.13 -16.37
C ASP A 214 -5.23 -0.33 -15.92
N SER A 215 -4.14 -1.01 -16.29
CA SER A 215 -3.90 -2.41 -15.87
C SER A 215 -3.72 -2.54 -14.37
N ALA A 216 -2.97 -1.63 -13.74
CA ALA A 216 -2.79 -1.61 -12.28
C ALA A 216 -4.12 -1.35 -11.57
N LEU A 217 -4.92 -0.40 -12.07
CA LEU A 217 -6.23 -0.06 -11.52
C LEU A 217 -7.19 -1.26 -11.54
N VAL A 218 -7.25 -1.98 -12.65
CA VAL A 218 -8.04 -3.22 -12.76
C VAL A 218 -7.54 -4.27 -11.78
N ALA A 219 -6.21 -4.48 -11.71
CA ALA A 219 -5.62 -5.47 -10.82
C ALA A 219 -5.94 -5.18 -9.34
N ILE A 220 -5.71 -3.96 -8.85
CA ILE A 220 -6.00 -3.60 -7.45
C ILE A 220 -7.49 -3.69 -7.13
N THR A 221 -8.36 -3.32 -8.08
CA THR A 221 -9.82 -3.39 -7.90
C THR A 221 -10.24 -4.84 -7.69
N LEU A 222 -9.69 -5.77 -8.49
CA LEU A 222 -9.96 -7.20 -8.36
C LEU A 222 -9.33 -7.81 -7.11
N MET A 223 -8.12 -7.37 -6.73
CA MET A 223 -7.45 -7.82 -5.50
C MET A 223 -8.22 -7.39 -4.26
N ILE A 224 -8.63 -6.11 -4.17
CA ILE A 224 -9.49 -5.62 -3.09
C ILE A 224 -10.79 -6.43 -3.04
N ALA A 225 -11.45 -6.63 -4.18
CA ALA A 225 -12.70 -7.39 -4.23
C ALA A 225 -12.55 -8.82 -3.71
N GLN A 226 -11.41 -9.48 -3.97
CA GLN A 226 -11.13 -10.86 -3.55
C GLN A 226 -10.44 -10.99 -2.19
N SER A 227 -9.86 -9.91 -1.67
CA SER A 227 -9.11 -9.91 -0.40
C SER A 227 -9.99 -10.32 0.78
N ARG A 228 -9.37 -10.85 1.83
CA ARG A 228 -10.04 -11.07 3.11
C ARG A 228 -10.10 -9.78 3.93
N PRO A 229 -11.05 -9.62 4.86
CA PRO A 229 -11.12 -8.46 5.73
C PRO A 229 -9.84 -8.20 6.53
N GLU A 230 -9.13 -9.26 6.95
CA GLU A 230 -7.85 -9.14 7.66
C GLU A 230 -6.74 -8.52 6.80
N GLU A 231 -6.86 -8.57 5.48
CA GLU A 231 -5.88 -8.06 4.52
C GLU A 231 -6.12 -6.58 4.18
N LYS A 232 -7.11 -5.94 4.81
CA LYS A 232 -7.45 -4.53 4.57
C LYS A 232 -6.23 -3.61 4.57
N GLU A 233 -5.44 -3.65 5.65
CA GLU A 233 -4.29 -2.75 5.80
C GLU A 233 -3.23 -3.00 4.72
N THR A 234 -3.01 -4.26 4.34
CA THR A 234 -2.10 -4.60 3.24
C THR A 234 -2.60 -4.05 1.92
N MET A 235 -3.91 -4.20 1.62
CA MET A 235 -4.51 -3.66 0.39
C MET A 235 -4.44 -2.14 0.34
N VAL A 236 -4.79 -1.46 1.44
CA VAL A 236 -4.76 0.00 1.53
C VAL A 236 -3.33 0.50 1.31
N LYS A 237 -2.33 -0.06 1.99
CA LYS A 237 -0.93 0.33 1.80
C LYS A 237 -0.42 0.03 0.40
N LEU A 238 -0.85 -1.07 -0.22
CA LEU A 238 -0.49 -1.38 -1.60
C LEU A 238 -1.00 -0.29 -2.56
N VAL A 239 -2.27 0.10 -2.42
CA VAL A 239 -2.84 1.19 -3.23
C VAL A 239 -2.11 2.51 -2.96
N MET A 240 -1.80 2.82 -1.69
CA MET A 240 -1.02 4.01 -1.37
C MET A 240 0.36 4.01 -2.05
N ASN A 241 1.05 2.87 -2.13
CA ASN A 241 2.33 2.79 -2.83
C ASN A 241 2.19 3.01 -4.35
N PHE A 242 1.06 2.63 -4.95
CA PHE A 242 0.78 2.95 -6.36
C PHE A 242 0.42 4.42 -6.59
N LEU A 243 0.02 5.14 -5.53
CA LEU A 243 -0.28 6.57 -5.57
C LEU A 243 0.89 7.44 -5.07
N LYS A 244 2.01 6.83 -4.69
CA LYS A 244 3.16 7.57 -4.19
C LYS A 244 3.82 8.32 -5.34
N CYS A 245 3.83 9.65 -5.24
CA CYS A 245 4.59 10.49 -6.15
C CYS A 245 6.05 10.60 -5.67
N GLU A 246 7.01 10.06 -6.42
CA GLU A 246 8.44 10.13 -6.10
C GLU A 246 9.03 11.54 -6.28
N PHE A 247 8.34 12.43 -6.99
CA PHE A 247 8.81 13.78 -7.34
C PHE A 247 8.07 14.93 -6.64
N CYS A 248 7.12 14.62 -5.74
CA CYS A 248 6.26 15.63 -5.11
C CYS A 248 6.76 16.08 -3.72
N VAL A 249 7.96 15.66 -3.31
CA VAL A 249 8.60 16.14 -2.09
C VAL A 249 9.26 17.49 -2.39
N ASN A 250 8.60 18.58 -2.02
CA ASN A 250 9.19 19.91 -1.85
C ASN A 250 9.29 20.23 -0.36
#